data_AF-A0AA39P8Z5-F1
#
_entry.id   AF-A0AA39P8Z5-F1
#
_cell.length_a   1.000
_cell.length_b   1.000
_cell.length_c   1.000
_cell.angle_alpha   90.00
_cell.angle_beta   90.00
_cell.angle_gamma   90.00
#
_symmetry.space_group_name_H-M   'P 1'
#
loop_
_entity.id
_entity.type
_entity.pdbx_description
1 polymer ?
#
loop_
_entity_poly.entity_id
_entity_poly.type
_entity_poly.pdbx_seq_one_letter_code
_entity_poly.pdbx_strand_id
1 'polypeptide(L)'
;LKINYENTIDWNMCTDYLWCSLDFYNHPRYDCVIVEGLEGCFFAQTIMLFSCTIGRELFPLVLVHPFNEPVGASNAKLDKDLGFYRVRARQRKNSTFVSIYNIIRGALLVEDYGFKSADGTKEYLVVNCVDNDLFLRMKSLKYIGHQGN
;
A
#
# COMPACT_ATOMS: atom_id res chain seq x y z
N LEU A 1 14.89 -0.93 0.17
CA LEU A 1 14.64 -1.14 -1.27
C LEU A 1 14.53 0.22 -1.95
N LYS A 2 15.25 0.44 -3.06
CA LYS A 2 15.17 1.69 -3.84
C LYS A 2 14.18 1.48 -4.98
N ILE A 3 13.12 2.28 -5.03
CA ILE A 3 12.11 2.26 -6.11
C ILE A 3 12.19 3.57 -6.87
N ASN A 4 12.34 3.49 -8.19
CA ASN A 4 12.23 4.65 -9.05
C ASN A 4 10.85 4.66 -9.70
N TYR A 5 10.21 5.82 -9.76
CA TYR A 5 8.89 5.98 -10.37
C TYR A 5 8.80 7.31 -11.10
N GLU A 6 7.96 7.36 -12.12
CA GLU A 6 7.66 8.59 -12.85
C GLU A 6 6.58 9.38 -12.10
N ASN A 7 6.88 10.64 -11.77
CA ASN A 7 5.95 11.54 -11.12
C ASN A 7 4.82 11.93 -12.08
N THR A 8 3.58 11.86 -11.62
CA THR A 8 2.38 12.18 -12.40
C THR A 8 2.21 13.67 -12.71
N ILE A 9 2.93 14.56 -12.02
CA ILE A 9 2.81 16.01 -12.19
C ILE A 9 3.68 16.51 -13.35
N ASP A 10 4.96 16.14 -13.34
CA ASP A 10 6.00 16.71 -14.20
C ASP A 10 6.75 15.66 -15.02
N TRP A 11 6.39 14.38 -14.89
CA TRP A 11 7.04 13.23 -15.53
C TRP A 11 8.52 13.05 -15.18
N ASN A 12 8.98 13.69 -14.10
CA ASN A 12 10.34 13.49 -13.63
C ASN A 12 10.45 12.16 -12.89
N MET A 13 11.63 11.55 -12.97
CA MET A 13 11.94 10.34 -12.22
C MET A 13 12.20 10.69 -10.75
N CYS A 14 11.38 10.16 -9.86
CA CYS A 14 11.53 10.24 -8.41
C CYS A 14 12.02 8.90 -7.83
N THR A 15 12.50 8.93 -6.59
CA THR A 15 13.00 7.74 -5.89
C THR A 15 12.43 7.66 -4.48
N ASP A 16 11.80 6.53 -4.16
CA ASP A 16 11.43 6.15 -2.80
C ASP A 16 12.42 5.13 -2.22
N TYR A 17 12.74 5.28 -0.94
CA TYR A 17 13.54 4.32 -0.17
C TYR A 17 12.65 3.62 0.86
N LEU A 18 12.33 2.36 0.59
CA LEU A 18 11.40 1.56 1.40
C LEU A 18 12.13 0.66 2.40
N TRP A 19 11.60 0.61 3.62
CA TRP A 19 12.13 -0.16 4.74
C TRP A 19 11.18 -1.27 5.20
N CYS A 20 11.77 -2.41 5.58
CA CYS A 20 11.12 -3.53 6.22
C CYS A 20 12.03 -4.10 7.33
N SER A 21 12.33 -3.27 8.33
CA SER A 21 13.22 -3.65 9.44
C SER A 21 12.41 -4.26 10.58
N LEU A 22 12.83 -5.42 11.07
CA LEU A 22 12.26 -6.03 12.28
C LEU A 22 12.67 -5.30 13.56
N ASP A 23 13.79 -4.56 13.53
CA ASP A 23 14.32 -3.82 14.66
C ASP A 23 14.61 -2.37 14.24
N PHE A 24 13.60 -1.53 14.35
CA PHE A 24 13.70 -0.08 14.18
C PHE A 24 13.32 0.57 15.51
N TYR A 25 14.32 0.95 16.31
CA TYR A 25 14.12 1.42 17.69
C TYR A 25 13.34 0.42 18.56
N ASN A 26 13.70 -0.87 18.52
CA ASN A 26 13.01 -1.97 19.22
C ASN A 26 11.56 -2.23 18.76
N HIS A 27 11.17 -1.68 17.62
CA HIS A 27 9.86 -1.92 17.01
C HIS A 27 10.00 -2.27 15.52
N PRO A 28 9.19 -3.19 15.01
CA PRO A 28 9.21 -3.48 13.58
C PRO A 28 8.65 -2.28 12.81
N ARG A 29 9.37 -1.87 11.75
CA ARG A 29 8.93 -0.84 10.82
C ARG A 29 8.78 -1.43 9.43
N TYR A 30 7.57 -1.29 8.91
CA TYR A 30 7.17 -1.75 7.59
C TYR A 30 6.54 -0.59 6.82
N ASP A 31 7.20 -0.15 5.76
CA ASP A 31 6.66 0.91 4.92
C ASP A 31 5.50 0.37 4.05
N CYS A 32 4.61 1.28 3.69
CA CYS A 32 3.49 0.97 2.79
C CYS A 32 3.84 1.38 1.35
N VAL A 33 3.22 0.68 0.40
CA VAL A 33 3.48 0.79 -1.03
C VAL A 33 2.19 0.72 -1.83
N ILE A 34 2.23 1.26 -3.05
CA ILE A 34 1.26 0.93 -4.10
C ILE A 34 1.86 -0.18 -4.96
N VAL A 35 1.09 -1.23 -5.17
CA VAL A 35 1.46 -2.38 -5.99
C VAL A 35 0.53 -2.46 -7.20
N GLU A 36 1.12 -2.69 -8.37
CA GLU A 36 0.41 -3.03 -9.59
C GLU A 36 -0.01 -4.51 -9.54
N GLY A 37 -1.32 -4.74 -9.45
CA GLY A 37 -1.94 -6.06 -9.49
C GLY A 37 -2.67 -6.31 -10.80
N LEU A 38 -3.01 -7.57 -11.06
CA LEU A 38 -3.71 -7.99 -12.29
C LEU A 38 -5.10 -7.34 -12.46
N GLU A 39 -5.82 -7.12 -11.35
CA GLU A 39 -7.19 -6.57 -11.35
C GLU A 39 -7.21 -5.05 -11.13
N GLY A 40 -6.05 -4.44 -10.91
CA GLY A 40 -5.89 -3.05 -10.52
C GLY A 40 -4.82 -2.86 -9.45
N CYS A 41 -4.55 -1.60 -9.14
CA CYS A 41 -3.59 -1.23 -8.10
C CYS A 41 -4.15 -1.52 -6.72
N PHE A 42 -3.28 -1.79 -5.75
CA PHE A 42 -3.69 -1.89 -4.36
C PHE A 42 -2.59 -1.38 -3.43
N PHE A 43 -2.99 -0.90 -2.25
CA PHE A 43 -2.07 -0.56 -1.19
C PHE A 43 -1.63 -1.81 -0.46
N ALA A 44 -0.39 -1.86 0.00
CA ALA A 44 0.10 -2.96 0.81
C ALA A 44 1.21 -2.50 1.74
N GLN A 45 1.45 -3.25 2.81
CA GLN A 45 2.59 -3.06 3.69
C GLN A 45 3.68 -4.10 3.37
N THR A 46 4.93 -3.67 3.20
CA THR A 46 6.04 -4.58 2.91
C THR A 46 6.50 -5.29 4.17
N ILE A 47 6.47 -6.62 4.18
CA ILE A 47 6.81 -7.43 5.36
C ILE A 47 8.26 -7.89 5.32
N MET A 48 8.68 -8.44 4.17
CA MET A 48 9.99 -9.06 4.02
C MET A 48 10.41 -9.03 2.56
N LEU A 49 11.68 -8.70 2.33
CA LEU A 49 12.33 -8.74 1.02
C LEU A 49 13.20 -9.98 0.93
N PHE A 50 13.14 -10.68 -0.19
CA PHE A 50 13.97 -11.86 -0.44
C PHE A 50 14.12 -12.09 -1.94
N SER A 51 15.10 -12.90 -2.33
CA SER A 51 15.26 -13.30 -3.72
C SER A 51 15.08 -14.81 -3.84
N CYS A 52 14.41 -15.25 -4.89
CA CYS A 52 14.22 -16.66 -5.22
C CYS A 52 14.95 -16.99 -6.51
N THR A 53 15.61 -18.14 -6.58
CA THR A 53 16.20 -18.62 -7.83
C THR A 53 15.24 -19.61 -8.49
N ILE A 54 14.76 -19.28 -9.69
CA ILE A 54 13.92 -20.18 -10.49
C ILE A 54 14.72 -20.57 -11.73
N GLY A 55 15.12 -21.84 -11.81
CA GLY A 55 16.07 -22.30 -12.83
C GLY A 55 17.45 -21.67 -12.63
N ARG A 56 17.83 -20.73 -13.50
CA ARG A 56 19.10 -19.99 -13.44
C ARG A 56 18.93 -18.49 -13.20
N GLU A 57 17.69 -18.03 -13.06
CA GLU A 57 17.37 -16.61 -12.91
C GLU A 57 17.02 -16.28 -11.46
N LEU A 58 17.48 -15.11 -11.02
CA LEU A 58 17.20 -14.57 -9.70
C LEU A 58 16.01 -13.61 -9.77
N PHE A 59 14.97 -13.93 -9.01
CA PHE A 59 13.73 -13.16 -8.94
C PHE A 59 13.66 -12.44 -7.59
N PRO A 60 13.84 -11.11 -7.56
CA PRO A 60 13.63 -10.34 -6.35
C PRO A 60 12.13 -10.22 -6.06
N LEU A 61 11.74 -10.66 -4.86
CA LEU A 61 10.37 -10.74 -4.40
C LEU A 61 10.21 -9.99 -3.08
N VAL A 62 8.98 -9.59 -2.81
CA VAL A 62 8.57 -9.05 -1.53
C VAL A 62 7.32 -9.77 -1.04
N LEU A 63 7.32 -10.15 0.23
CA LEU A 63 6.09 -10.54 0.92
C LEU A 63 5.38 -9.26 1.36
N VAL A 64 4.16 -9.06 0.87
CA VAL A 64 3.35 -7.89 1.20
C VAL A 64 2.06 -8.31 1.89
N HIS A 65 1.57 -7.44 2.77
CA HIS A 65 0.27 -7.56 3.41
C HIS A 65 -0.71 -6.62 2.69
N PRO A 66 -1.64 -7.15 1.84
CA PRO A 66 -2.49 -6.32 1.00
C PRO A 66 -3.60 -5.60 1.78
N PHE A 67 -3.91 -4.38 1.37
CA PHE A 67 -4.97 -3.53 1.89
C PHE A 67 -6.05 -3.27 0.84
N ASN A 68 -6.71 -4.36 0.42
CA ASN A 68 -7.73 -4.36 -0.62
C ASN A 68 -9.00 -5.11 -0.21
N GLU A 69 -9.23 -5.31 1.09
CA GLU A 69 -10.54 -5.77 1.55
C GLU A 69 -11.58 -4.65 1.39
N PRO A 70 -12.86 -4.99 1.18
CA PRO A 70 -13.92 -4.00 1.16
C PRO A 70 -14.00 -3.22 2.48
N VAL A 71 -14.00 -1.89 2.36
CA VAL A 71 -14.26 -0.96 3.46
C VAL A 71 -15.75 -0.95 3.77
N GLY A 72 -16.10 -0.92 5.06
CA GLY A 72 -17.50 -0.88 5.49
C GLY A 72 -18.16 0.49 5.24
N ALA A 73 -19.49 0.50 5.11
CA ALA A 73 -20.24 1.73 4.82
C ALA A 73 -20.37 2.71 6.00
N SER A 74 -19.98 2.30 7.22
CA SER A 74 -20.21 3.08 8.45
C SER A 74 -19.54 4.46 8.43
N ASN A 75 -18.36 4.56 7.80
CA ASN A 75 -17.60 5.82 7.71
C ASN A 75 -17.73 6.50 6.34
N ALA A 76 -18.48 5.93 5.39
CA ALA A 76 -18.51 6.40 4.01
C ALA A 76 -18.91 7.88 3.87
N LYS A 77 -19.88 8.35 4.67
CA LYS A 77 -20.28 9.77 4.65
C LYS A 77 -19.18 10.68 5.21
N LEU A 78 -18.60 10.31 6.35
CA LEU A 78 -17.55 11.10 7.00
C LEU A 78 -16.30 11.18 6.13
N ASP A 79 -15.88 10.03 5.57
CA ASP A 79 -14.73 9.96 4.68
C ASP A 79 -14.97 10.83 3.43
N LYS A 80 -16.17 10.81 2.87
CA LYS A 80 -16.55 11.69 1.76
C LYS A 80 -16.50 13.18 2.14
N ASP A 81 -17.08 13.54 3.29
CA ASP A 81 -17.16 14.94 3.75
C ASP A 81 -15.77 15.52 4.07
N LEU A 82 -14.84 14.68 4.53
CA LEU A 82 -13.46 15.06 4.86
C LEU A 82 -12.44 14.78 3.75
N GLY A 83 -12.87 14.18 2.64
CA GLY A 83 -12.00 13.79 1.53
C GLY A 83 -11.00 12.69 1.89
N PHE A 84 -11.30 11.86 2.90
CA PHE A 84 -10.46 10.75 3.28
C PHE A 84 -10.60 9.59 2.31
N TYR A 85 -9.47 8.95 2.05
CA TYR A 85 -9.42 7.72 1.29
C TYR A 85 -9.02 6.58 2.22
N ARG A 86 -9.96 5.67 2.43
CA ARG A 86 -9.83 4.56 3.36
C ARG A 86 -9.56 3.26 2.64
N VAL A 87 -8.69 2.45 3.23
CA VAL A 87 -8.36 1.09 2.78
C VAL A 87 -8.40 0.12 3.94
N ARG A 88 -8.71 -1.14 3.66
CA ARG A 88 -8.81 -2.18 4.69
C ARG A 88 -7.81 -3.30 4.44
N ALA A 89 -7.06 -3.64 5.48
CA ALA A 89 -6.10 -4.72 5.44
C ALA A 89 -6.79 -6.09 5.40
N ARG A 90 -6.24 -7.02 4.61
CA ARG A 90 -6.56 -8.45 4.72
C ARG A 90 -6.21 -8.97 6.12
N GLN A 91 -6.67 -10.18 6.46
CA GLN A 91 -6.05 -10.90 7.57
C GLN A 91 -4.56 -11.13 7.28
N ARG A 92 -3.67 -10.95 8.28
CA ARG A 92 -2.21 -11.02 8.08
C ARG A 92 -1.74 -12.34 7.46
N LYS A 93 -2.43 -13.45 7.76
CA LYS A 93 -2.17 -14.77 7.18
C LYS A 93 -2.37 -14.84 5.66
N ASN A 94 -3.14 -13.91 5.09
CA ASN A 94 -3.41 -13.78 3.65
C ASN A 94 -2.42 -12.81 2.98
N SER A 95 -1.19 -12.71 3.50
CA SER A 95 -0.10 -12.00 2.85
C SER A 95 0.29 -12.72 1.56
N THR A 96 0.80 -11.98 0.57
CA THR A 96 1.10 -12.50 -0.76
C THR A 96 2.48 -12.08 -1.23
N PHE A 97 3.07 -12.87 -2.12
CA PHE A 97 4.32 -12.53 -2.78
C PHE A 97 4.05 -11.71 -4.03
N VAL A 98 4.82 -10.64 -4.20
CA VAL A 98 4.82 -9.84 -5.43
C VAL A 98 6.25 -9.59 -5.88
N SER A 99 6.42 -9.42 -7.19
CA SER A 99 7.67 -8.92 -7.75
C SER A 99 7.95 -7.51 -7.21
N ILE A 100 9.21 -7.21 -6.87
CA ILE A 100 9.57 -5.84 -6.50
C ILE A 100 9.34 -4.85 -7.66
N TYR A 101 9.34 -5.34 -8.90
CA TYR A 101 9.11 -4.54 -10.11
C TYR A 101 7.65 -4.12 -10.27
N ASN A 102 6.73 -4.76 -9.52
CA ASN A 102 5.32 -4.37 -9.49
C ASN A 102 5.05 -3.31 -8.41
N ILE A 103 6.06 -2.91 -7.63
CA ILE A 103 5.91 -1.78 -6.70
C ILE A 103 5.97 -0.51 -7.53
N ILE A 104 4.86 0.23 -7.57
CA ILE A 104 4.80 1.51 -8.27
C ILE A 104 5.60 2.54 -7.50
N ARG A 105 5.32 2.69 -6.20
CA ARG A 105 6.01 3.62 -5.29
C ARG A 105 5.63 3.38 -3.83
N GLY A 106 6.29 4.09 -2.91
CA GLY A 106 5.90 4.16 -1.51
C GLY A 106 4.61 4.95 -1.29
N ALA A 107 3.94 4.70 -0.17
CA ALA A 107 2.75 5.45 0.25
C ALA A 107 2.73 5.57 1.78
N LEU A 108 2.23 6.70 2.28
CA LEU A 108 2.04 6.92 3.70
C LEU A 108 0.59 6.58 4.09
N LEU A 109 0.44 5.59 4.97
CA LEU A 109 -0.85 5.15 5.51
C LEU A 109 -0.84 5.23 7.02
N VAL A 110 -1.95 5.67 7.60
CA VAL A 110 -2.14 5.81 9.05
C VAL A 110 -3.28 4.92 9.50
N GLU A 111 -3.06 4.12 10.54
CA GLU A 111 -4.08 3.25 11.12
C GLU A 111 -5.24 4.09 11.69
N ASP A 112 -6.48 3.71 11.38
CA ASP A 112 -7.63 4.19 12.12
C ASP A 112 -7.77 3.38 13.41
N TYR A 113 -7.20 3.91 14.50
CA TYR A 113 -7.25 3.27 15.82
C TYR A 113 -8.67 3.16 16.40
N GLY A 114 -9.62 3.96 15.88
CA GLY A 114 -11.03 3.93 16.25
C GLY A 114 -11.80 2.77 15.62
N PHE A 115 -11.31 2.26 14.48
CA PHE A 115 -11.90 1.09 13.83
C PHE A 115 -11.60 -0.20 14.62
N LYS A 116 -12.65 -0.99 14.87
CA LYS A 116 -12.56 -2.30 15.51
C LYS A 116 -13.34 -3.31 14.68
N SER A 117 -12.66 -4.35 14.21
CA SER A 117 -13.29 -5.48 13.52
C SER A 117 -13.28 -6.72 14.40
N ALA A 118 -14.35 -7.52 14.32
CA ALA A 118 -14.46 -8.79 15.04
C ALA A 118 -13.39 -9.80 14.61
N ASP A 119 -12.90 -9.71 13.37
CA ASP A 119 -11.85 -10.58 12.82
C ASP A 119 -10.43 -10.02 12.99
N GLY A 120 -10.27 -8.91 13.72
CA GLY A 120 -8.98 -8.26 13.98
C GLY A 120 -8.37 -7.53 12.78
N THR A 121 -9.10 -7.41 11.66
CA THR A 121 -8.66 -6.56 10.54
C THR A 121 -8.66 -5.09 10.93
N LYS A 122 -7.78 -4.33 10.27
CA LYS A 122 -7.56 -2.90 10.51
C LYS A 122 -7.88 -2.10 9.26
N GLU A 123 -8.33 -0.88 9.46
CA GLU A 123 -8.50 0.11 8.40
C GLU A 123 -7.42 1.19 8.53
N TYR A 124 -7.08 1.77 7.39
CA TYR A 124 -6.04 2.79 7.26
C TYR A 124 -6.54 3.92 6.38
N LEU A 125 -6.07 5.12 6.67
CA LEU A 125 -6.26 6.31 5.85
C LEU A 125 -5.01 6.55 5.01
N VAL A 126 -5.18 6.78 3.72
CA VAL A 126 -4.10 7.16 2.80
C VAL A 126 -3.83 8.65 2.96
N VAL A 127 -2.58 9.00 3.28
CA VAL A 127 -2.15 10.39 3.46
C VAL A 127 -1.66 10.94 2.12
N ASN A 128 -2.56 11.55 1.36
CA ASN A 128 -2.26 12.14 0.05
C ASN A 128 -2.13 13.68 0.07
N CYS A 129 -2.50 14.35 1.16
CA CYS A 129 -2.56 15.82 1.22
C CYS A 129 -1.19 16.51 1.20
N VAL A 130 -0.13 15.81 1.59
CA VAL A 130 1.26 16.32 1.59
C VAL A 130 2.06 15.83 0.38
N ASP A 131 1.46 14.97 -0.45
CA ASP A 131 2.11 14.31 -1.58
C ASP A 131 1.28 14.53 -2.84
N ASN A 132 1.65 15.58 -3.58
CA ASN A 132 0.92 15.99 -4.78
C ASN A 132 0.89 14.88 -5.85
N ASP A 133 1.95 14.06 -5.97
CA ASP A 133 1.97 12.94 -6.89
C ASP A 133 0.95 11.89 -6.47
N LEU A 134 0.95 11.51 -5.18
CA LEU A 134 0.00 10.54 -4.65
C LEU A 134 -1.43 11.03 -4.85
N PHE A 135 -1.71 12.31 -4.58
CA PHE A 135 -3.03 12.90 -4.77
C PHE A 135 -3.53 12.79 -6.22
N LEU A 136 -2.69 13.12 -7.22
CA LEU A 136 -3.08 12.99 -8.62
C LEU A 136 -3.17 11.53 -9.06
N ARG A 137 -2.22 10.69 -8.63
CA ARG A 137 -2.18 9.26 -8.91
C ARG A 137 -3.39 8.53 -8.35
N MET A 138 -3.94 9.00 -7.23
CA MET A 138 -5.18 8.47 -6.67
C MET A 138 -6.42 8.74 -7.52
N LYS A 139 -6.36 9.73 -8.42
CA LYS A 139 -7.45 10.05 -9.35
C LYS A 139 -7.35 9.31 -10.67
N SER A 140 -6.14 8.88 -11.06
CA SER A 140 -5.89 8.24 -12.35
C SER A 140 -5.87 6.70 -12.28
N LEU A 141 -5.43 6.13 -11.17
CA LEU A 141 -5.34 4.67 -11.01
C LEU A 141 -6.64 4.09 -10.45
N LYS A 142 -6.99 2.90 -10.93
CA LYS A 142 -8.06 2.08 -10.36
C LYS A 142 -7.51 1.28 -9.19
N TYR A 143 -8.03 1.53 -8.00
CA TYR A 143 -7.63 0.80 -6.78
C TYR A 143 -8.66 -0.22 -6.35
N ILE A 144 -8.18 -1.40 -5.95
CA ILE A 144 -9.02 -2.50 -5.44
C ILE A 144 -9.33 -2.27 -3.96
N GLY A 145 -10.54 -2.63 -3.54
CA GLY A 145 -10.97 -2.59 -2.13
C GLY A 145 -11.53 -1.24 -1.67
N HIS A 146 -11.39 -0.20 -2.50
CA HIS A 146 -12.08 1.06 -2.28
C HIS A 146 -13.53 0.97 -2.73
N GLN A 147 -14.46 1.37 -1.86
CA GLN A 147 -15.83 1.66 -2.27
C GLN A 147 -15.85 3.09 -2.85
N GLY A 148 -15.58 3.20 -4.15
CA GLY A 148 -15.96 4.38 -4.92
C GLY A 148 -17.39 4.21 -5.43
N ASN A 149 -18.20 5.28 -5.36
CA ASN A 149 -19.58 5.34 -5.89
C ASN A 149 -19.72 4.74 -7.29
#